data_AF-A0A8W8IWB7-F1
#
_entry.id   AF-A0A8W8IWB7-F1
#
_cell.length_a   1.000
_cell.length_b   1.000
_cell.length_c   1.000
_cell.angle_alpha   90.00
_cell.angle_beta   90.00
_cell.angle_gamma   90.00
#
_symmetry.space_group_name_H-M   'P 1'
#
loop_
_entity.id
_entity.type
_entity.pdbx_description
1 polymer ?
#
loop_
_entity_poly.entity_id
_entity_poly.type
_entity_poly.pdbx_seq_one_letter_code
_entity_poly.pdbx_strand_id
1 'polypeptide(L)'
;MADVVQYFVVKCANFPSLKTCIRSEKWACKDRVNPPHPREVLTRALENGKVVLIFSVNNCHGWHGYAEMLTPPDKDDNEQENGCVDEVGESLAKKGVDQTEKSTCLVDHWHYFKVKWITVFAQDFGEQCLSSKYTEDMLIDSGPLNKSRNWQEIPQTIGQNLCSLMDKFYAELKEKREMKLKEELERIPPPFYDSQETVSGDDTWKTIVNKVEEDLGKIILACPFGSQRYNLCTPDSDTDMFIVYQAKTKDVLGFNPPKQTIKNSEHQKCDYTIHEIHRFAELLLSGDPRCVETLFLPTEIMVRTSTEWQELRAGRKHFLNKECLSKYLRDAQGSKGTKQLQKLCAEHPGMTKLTKKMCKLVYVIVRLLQNARNVAYGEDLQVYRENGSPDRQVLMAIRQGDFPLQQAWQIIQELETVIQERTDLVPEKTKDCVEFTESWLLKLRHKDFLTYSVSV
;
A
#
# COMPACT_ATOMS: atom_id res chain seq x y z
N MET A 1 46.14 19.35 12.99
CA MET A 1 45.29 20.55 12.84
C MET A 1 43.86 20.07 12.95
N ALA A 2 43.03 20.68 13.80
CA ALA A 2 41.63 20.28 13.90
C ALA A 2 40.94 20.54 12.54
N ASP A 3 40.16 19.59 12.05
CA ASP A 3 39.33 19.77 10.84
C ASP A 3 38.39 20.96 11.07
N VAL A 4 38.63 22.08 10.38
CA VAL A 4 37.74 23.24 10.42
C VAL A 4 36.43 22.86 9.75
N VAL A 5 35.31 23.07 10.43
CA VAL A 5 33.96 22.83 9.88
C VAL A 5 33.22 24.14 9.77
N GLN A 6 32.81 24.51 8.57
CA GLN A 6 32.05 25.71 8.27
C GLN A 6 30.59 25.35 7.98
N TYR A 7 29.67 26.19 8.44
CA TYR A 7 28.22 25.93 8.38
C TYR A 7 27.53 27.03 7.60
N PHE A 8 26.68 26.65 6.65
CA PHE A 8 25.93 27.58 5.80
C PHE A 8 24.44 27.27 5.82
N VAL A 9 23.61 28.30 6.01
CA VAL A 9 22.16 28.18 5.88
C VAL A 9 21.77 28.14 4.40
N VAL A 10 21.00 27.13 4.01
CA VAL A 10 20.45 26.98 2.66
C VAL A 10 18.94 27.15 2.71
N LYS A 11 18.43 28.10 1.93
CA LYS A 11 17.00 28.34 1.75
C LYS A 11 16.52 27.64 0.48
N CYS A 12 15.55 26.75 0.64
CA CYS A 12 14.88 26.08 -0.47
C CYS A 12 13.56 26.77 -0.79
N ALA A 13 13.27 26.99 -2.07
CA ALA A 13 12.01 27.59 -2.49
C ALA A 13 10.78 26.76 -2.08
N ASN A 14 10.87 25.43 -2.15
CA ASN A 14 9.75 24.52 -1.85
C ASN A 14 10.24 23.08 -1.53
N PHE A 15 9.32 22.23 -1.05
CA PHE A 15 9.60 20.82 -0.75
C PHE A 15 9.97 19.96 -1.96
N PRO A 16 9.35 20.09 -3.15
CA PRO A 16 9.79 19.38 -4.35
C PRO A 16 11.27 19.59 -4.66
N SER A 17 11.76 20.82 -4.57
CA SER A 17 13.18 21.18 -4.69
C SER A 17 14.06 20.45 -3.67
N LEU A 18 13.66 20.44 -2.40
CA LEU A 18 14.37 19.72 -1.34
C LEU A 18 14.39 18.20 -1.62
N LYS A 19 13.26 17.61 -2.01
CA LYS A 19 13.15 16.17 -2.34
C LYS A 19 14.02 15.78 -3.54
N THR A 20 14.11 16.64 -4.55
CA THR A 20 15.03 16.44 -5.67
C THR A 20 16.47 16.39 -5.19
N CYS A 21 16.90 17.37 -4.39
CA CYS A 21 18.26 17.42 -3.80
C CYS A 21 18.58 16.19 -2.94
N ILE A 22 17.61 15.69 -2.17
CA ILE A 22 17.75 14.46 -1.37
C ILE A 22 17.96 13.25 -2.28
N ARG A 23 17.10 13.08 -3.30
CA ARG A 23 17.15 11.92 -4.20
C ARG A 23 18.38 11.92 -5.10
N SER A 24 18.82 13.08 -5.56
CA SER A 24 19.96 13.20 -6.47
C SER A 24 21.31 13.24 -5.75
N GLU A 25 21.33 13.44 -4.43
CA GLU A 25 22.54 13.76 -3.66
C GLU A 25 23.32 14.94 -4.25
N LYS A 26 22.62 15.84 -4.96
CA LYS A 26 23.16 17.04 -5.59
C LYS A 26 22.38 18.28 -5.12
N TRP A 27 23.10 19.26 -4.61
CA TRP A 27 22.59 20.61 -4.37
C TRP A 27 23.10 21.57 -5.46
N ALA A 28 22.37 22.64 -5.77
CA ALA A 28 22.81 23.62 -6.76
C ALA A 28 22.50 25.06 -6.38
N CYS A 29 23.31 25.99 -6.90
CA CYS A 29 23.08 27.43 -6.79
C CYS A 29 23.42 28.18 -8.08
N LYS A 30 22.87 29.39 -8.21
CA LYS A 30 23.25 30.36 -9.25
C LYS A 30 24.23 31.40 -8.71
N ASP A 31 24.95 32.02 -9.63
CA ASP A 31 25.75 33.20 -9.35
C ASP A 31 24.85 34.41 -9.03
N ARG A 32 25.29 35.23 -8.07
CA ARG A 32 24.67 36.53 -7.79
C ARG A 32 25.00 37.54 -8.88
N VAL A 33 24.17 38.57 -9.00
CA VAL A 33 24.44 39.73 -9.87
C VAL A 33 25.77 40.39 -9.52
N ASN A 34 26.05 40.52 -8.22
CA ASN A 34 27.31 41.07 -7.72
C ASN A 34 28.03 40.04 -6.83
N PRO A 35 29.36 39.93 -6.92
CA PRO A 35 30.16 39.07 -6.06
C PRO A 35 30.05 39.48 -4.56
N PRO A 36 30.39 38.58 -3.62
CA PRO A 36 30.94 37.25 -3.86
C PRO A 36 29.89 36.23 -4.32
N HIS A 37 30.27 35.39 -5.29
CA HIS A 37 29.39 34.35 -5.82
C HIS A 37 29.30 33.16 -4.84
N PRO A 38 28.11 32.56 -4.62
CA PRO A 38 27.96 31.44 -3.68
C PRO A 38 28.90 30.28 -3.99
N ARG A 39 29.12 29.99 -5.29
CA ARG A 39 30.02 28.94 -5.74
C ARG A 39 31.47 29.16 -5.26
N GLU A 40 31.93 30.41 -5.27
CA GLU A 40 33.30 30.77 -4.89
C GLU A 40 33.47 30.71 -3.38
N VAL A 41 32.48 31.21 -2.64
CA VAL A 41 32.46 31.17 -1.17
C VAL A 41 32.49 29.73 -0.67
N LEU A 42 31.63 28.87 -1.21
CA LEU A 42 31.53 27.47 -0.79
C LEU A 42 32.74 26.64 -1.23
N THR A 43 33.26 26.86 -2.44
CA THR A 43 34.48 26.18 -2.91
C THR A 43 35.68 26.53 -2.02
N ARG A 44 35.87 27.81 -1.70
CA ARG A 44 36.95 28.24 -0.80
C ARG A 44 36.78 27.69 0.61
N ALA A 45 35.55 27.61 1.11
CA ALA A 45 35.28 27.00 2.41
C ALA A 45 35.64 25.50 2.41
N LEU A 46 35.33 24.79 1.32
CA LEU A 46 35.66 23.37 1.15
C LEU A 46 37.17 23.13 1.05
N GLU A 47 37.92 24.04 0.44
CA GLU A 47 39.39 23.97 0.41
C GLU A 47 40.01 24.12 1.81
N ASN A 48 39.34 24.87 2.70
CA ASN A 48 39.81 25.10 4.07
C ASN A 48 39.39 24.00 5.07
N GLY A 49 38.43 23.15 4.70
CA GLY A 49 37.91 22.11 5.58
C GLY A 49 36.55 21.58 5.16
N LYS A 50 35.77 21.12 6.13
CA LYS A 50 34.44 20.54 5.87
C LYS A 50 33.39 21.63 5.77
N VAL A 51 32.43 21.45 4.87
CA VAL A 51 31.29 22.36 4.70
C VAL A 51 30.00 21.61 4.99
N VAL A 52 29.20 22.14 5.91
CA VAL A 52 27.88 21.62 6.25
C VAL A 52 26.82 22.62 5.80
N LEU A 53 25.87 22.13 5.00
CA LEU A 53 24.72 22.88 4.51
C LEU A 53 23.50 22.54 5.35
N ILE A 54 22.87 23.54 5.96
CA ILE A 54 21.68 23.38 6.81
C ILE A 54 20.45 23.92 6.08
N PHE A 55 19.50 23.04 5.79
CA PHE A 55 18.39 23.32 4.89
C PHE A 55 17.15 23.81 5.62
N SER A 56 16.53 24.86 5.08
CA SER A 56 15.26 25.43 5.53
C SER A 56 14.39 25.75 4.33
N VAL A 57 13.22 25.12 4.23
CA VAL A 57 12.24 25.41 3.18
C VAL A 57 11.49 26.69 3.53
N ASN A 58 11.36 27.58 2.54
CA ASN A 58 10.67 28.86 2.70
C ASN A 58 9.21 28.64 3.14
N ASN A 59 8.72 29.51 4.03
CA ASN A 59 7.36 29.47 4.60
C ASN A 59 7.00 28.23 5.43
N CYS A 60 7.95 27.34 5.73
CA CYS A 60 7.73 26.16 6.58
C CYS A 60 8.15 26.38 8.05
N HIS A 61 8.70 27.55 8.39
CA HIS A 61 9.07 27.97 9.75
C HIS A 61 9.91 26.93 10.54
N GLY A 62 10.91 26.33 9.89
CA GLY A 62 11.79 25.35 10.52
C GLY A 62 12.95 24.86 9.67
N TRP A 63 13.65 23.85 10.21
CA TRP A 63 14.88 23.25 9.67
C TRP A 63 14.63 21.79 9.26
N HIS A 64 14.99 21.44 8.02
CA HIS A 64 14.48 20.26 7.33
C HIS A 64 15.54 19.16 7.12
N GLY A 65 16.78 19.45 7.44
CA GLY A 65 17.88 18.52 7.31
C GLY A 65 19.20 19.25 7.11
N TYR A 66 20.30 18.52 7.24
CA TYR A 66 21.62 19.04 6.92
C TYR A 66 22.45 17.97 6.21
N ALA A 67 23.37 18.45 5.38
CA ALA A 67 24.22 17.61 4.55
C ALA A 67 25.65 18.15 4.53
N GLU A 68 26.61 17.24 4.41
CA GLU A 68 28.01 17.57 4.17
C GLU A 68 28.23 17.75 2.66
N MET A 69 28.88 18.84 2.27
CA MET A 69 29.27 19.06 0.87
C MET A 69 30.56 18.28 0.58
N LEU A 70 30.55 17.49 -0.50
CA LEU A 70 31.63 16.55 -0.82
C LEU A 70 32.59 17.06 -1.89
N THR A 71 32.10 17.85 -2.84
CA THR A 71 32.88 18.29 -4.00
C THR A 71 32.67 19.77 -4.28
N PRO A 72 33.66 20.45 -4.89
CA PRO A 72 33.44 21.72 -5.56
C PRO A 72 32.48 21.52 -6.76
N PRO A 73 32.00 22.60 -7.39
CA PRO A 73 31.04 22.46 -8.48
C PRO A 73 31.69 21.82 -9.71
N ASP A 74 31.00 20.85 -10.32
CA ASP A 74 31.51 20.11 -11.49
C ASP A 74 31.76 21.08 -12.66
N LYS A 75 32.89 20.91 -13.37
CA LYS A 75 33.35 21.85 -14.41
C LYS A 75 32.62 21.70 -15.76
N ASP A 76 31.87 20.62 -15.97
CA ASP A 76 31.32 20.22 -17.27
C ASP A 76 29.82 19.82 -17.26
N ASP A 77 29.04 20.14 -16.22
CA ASP A 77 27.61 19.79 -16.17
C ASP A 77 26.78 20.77 -17.03
N ASN A 78 26.81 20.55 -18.35
CA ASN A 78 25.91 21.13 -19.37
C ASN A 78 24.56 20.37 -19.44
N GLU A 79 24.18 19.64 -18.40
CA GLU A 79 22.91 18.91 -18.35
C GLU A 79 21.81 19.85 -17.85
N GLN A 80 20.91 20.25 -18.75
CA GLN A 80 19.61 20.84 -18.41
C GLN A 80 18.74 19.78 -17.71
N GLU A 81 19.09 19.39 -16.48
CA GLU A 81 18.19 18.65 -15.60
C GLU A 81 17.63 19.59 -14.53
N ASN A 82 16.36 19.96 -14.73
CA ASN A 82 15.39 20.57 -13.80
C ASN A 82 15.96 21.02 -12.44
N GLY A 83 16.68 22.14 -12.45
CA GLY A 83 17.13 22.87 -11.26
C GLY A 83 16.00 23.64 -10.56
N CYS A 84 16.20 23.92 -9.27
CA CYS A 84 15.24 24.61 -8.40
C CYS A 84 14.92 26.02 -8.90
N VAL A 85 13.66 26.44 -8.93
CA VAL A 85 13.31 27.81 -9.35
C VAL A 85 13.40 28.76 -8.15
N ASP A 86 14.34 29.69 -8.18
CA ASP A 86 14.36 30.86 -7.28
C ASP A 86 13.61 32.02 -7.95
N GLU A 87 12.38 32.31 -7.53
CA GLU A 87 11.68 33.55 -7.87
C GLU A 87 11.46 34.38 -6.60
N VAL A 88 12.35 35.35 -6.36
CA VAL A 88 12.01 36.58 -5.61
C VAL A 88 12.77 37.75 -6.24
N GLY A 89 12.08 38.54 -7.06
CA GLY A 89 12.57 39.79 -7.62
C GLY A 89 11.41 40.78 -7.74
N GLU A 90 11.44 41.83 -6.93
CA GLU A 90 10.40 42.84 -6.77
C GLU A 90 10.03 43.57 -8.07
N SER A 91 8.72 43.78 -8.23
CA SER A 91 8.12 44.62 -9.26
C SER A 91 8.52 46.09 -9.10
N LEU A 92 9.26 46.63 -10.06
CA LEU A 92 9.30 48.07 -10.34
C LEU A 92 8.99 48.31 -11.83
N ALA A 93 7.76 48.74 -12.07
CA ALA A 93 7.34 49.29 -13.35
C ALA A 93 7.90 50.71 -13.56
N LYS A 94 8.53 50.98 -14.72
CA LYS A 94 8.17 52.08 -15.64
C LYS A 94 9.15 52.27 -16.83
N LYS A 95 8.53 52.31 -18.02
CA LYS A 95 8.77 53.19 -19.20
C LYS A 95 10.04 53.03 -20.06
N GLY A 96 9.78 52.70 -21.34
CA GLY A 96 10.12 53.55 -22.49
C GLY A 96 11.48 53.36 -23.16
N VAL A 97 11.44 52.73 -24.34
CA VAL A 97 12.27 52.93 -25.56
C VAL A 97 13.68 53.55 -25.38
N ASP A 98 14.74 52.77 -25.63
CA ASP A 98 15.60 52.99 -26.81
C ASP A 98 16.50 51.77 -27.07
N GLN A 99 16.72 51.45 -28.35
CA GLN A 99 17.64 50.41 -28.79
C GLN A 99 19.02 51.02 -29.01
N THR A 100 19.97 50.78 -28.11
CA THR A 100 21.40 50.53 -28.42
C THR A 100 22.18 50.40 -27.12
N GLU A 101 22.46 49.16 -26.69
CA GLU A 101 23.71 48.78 -26.04
C GLU A 101 23.70 47.25 -25.84
N LYS A 102 24.74 46.57 -26.34
CA LYS A 102 24.99 45.15 -26.11
C LYS A 102 25.24 44.93 -24.62
N SER A 103 24.21 44.65 -23.85
CA SER A 103 24.34 44.05 -22.53
C SER A 103 24.68 42.58 -22.71
N THR A 104 25.86 42.18 -22.25
CA THR A 104 26.31 40.79 -22.20
C THR A 104 25.28 39.95 -21.45
N CYS A 105 24.56 39.10 -22.18
CA CYS A 105 23.66 38.11 -21.61
C CYS A 105 24.47 37.23 -20.64
N LEU A 106 24.28 37.45 -19.34
CA LEU A 106 24.72 36.53 -18.28
C LEU A 106 24.04 35.19 -18.54
N VAL A 107 24.81 34.21 -18.99
CA VAL A 107 24.34 32.85 -19.18
C VAL A 107 23.94 32.32 -17.79
N ASP A 108 22.66 31.99 -17.65
CA ASP A 108 21.99 31.60 -16.40
C ASP A 108 22.39 30.16 -16.02
N HIS A 109 23.65 29.97 -15.63
CA HIS A 109 24.25 28.67 -15.39
C HIS A 109 24.11 28.25 -13.92
N TRP A 110 23.72 26.99 -13.71
CA TRP A 110 23.61 26.36 -12.39
C TRP A 110 24.92 25.66 -12.02
N HIS A 111 25.35 25.83 -10.78
CA HIS A 111 26.52 25.15 -10.23
C HIS A 111 26.08 24.05 -9.28
N TYR A 112 26.43 22.80 -9.59
CA TYR A 112 26.01 21.61 -8.86
C TYR A 112 27.11 21.09 -7.94
N PHE A 113 26.75 20.75 -6.70
CA PHE A 113 27.62 20.25 -5.65
C PHE A 113 27.10 18.90 -5.18
N LYS A 114 27.99 17.90 -5.06
CA LYS A 114 27.61 16.64 -4.42
C LYS A 114 27.51 16.83 -2.91
N VAL A 115 26.44 16.31 -2.32
CA VAL A 115 26.17 16.42 -0.89
C VAL A 115 25.82 15.06 -0.30
N LYS A 116 26.29 14.80 0.92
CA LYS A 116 25.93 13.63 1.72
C LYS A 116 25.01 14.05 2.83
N TRP A 117 23.75 13.60 2.78
CA TRP A 117 22.78 13.87 3.83
C TRP A 117 23.16 13.15 5.13
N ILE A 118 23.10 13.89 6.25
CA ILE A 118 23.37 13.35 7.58
C ILE A 118 22.04 13.15 8.32
N THR A 119 21.23 14.21 8.36
CA THR A 119 19.87 14.18 8.93
C THR A 119 18.89 14.77 7.94
N VAL A 120 17.80 14.06 7.66
CA VAL A 120 16.80 14.43 6.64
C VAL A 120 15.39 14.03 7.08
N PHE A 121 14.59 15.01 7.48
CA PHE A 121 13.23 14.72 7.97
C PHE A 121 12.30 14.26 6.84
N ALA A 122 12.50 14.78 5.63
CA ALA A 122 11.63 14.50 4.49
C ALA A 122 11.65 13.05 3.99
N GLN A 123 12.68 12.29 4.36
CA GLN A 123 12.81 10.88 4.02
C GLN A 123 11.89 10.00 4.88
N ASP A 124 11.82 10.28 6.18
CA ASP A 124 11.16 9.38 7.15
C ASP A 124 9.86 9.95 7.74
N PHE A 125 9.68 11.27 7.71
CA PHE A 125 8.62 11.98 8.43
C PHE A 125 7.83 12.99 7.58
N GLY A 126 8.04 13.00 6.26
CA GLY A 126 7.31 13.89 5.34
C GLY A 126 7.68 15.36 5.52
N GLU A 127 6.71 16.26 5.63
CA GLU A 127 6.98 17.72 5.73
C GLU A 127 7.31 18.19 7.16
N GLN A 128 7.52 17.27 8.10
CA GLN A 128 7.95 17.62 9.45
C GLN A 128 9.36 18.22 9.45
N CYS A 129 9.62 19.11 10.41
CA CYS A 129 10.90 19.80 10.55
C CYS A 129 11.12 20.20 12.02
N LEU A 130 12.36 20.52 12.39
CA LEU A 130 12.63 21.17 13.67
C LEU A 130 12.08 22.60 13.60
N SER A 131 11.04 22.90 14.39
CA SER A 131 10.39 24.21 14.39
C SER A 131 11.37 25.32 14.79
N SER A 132 11.27 26.48 14.15
CA SER A 132 12.10 27.66 14.47
C SER A 132 11.94 28.16 15.91
N LYS A 133 10.90 27.74 16.63
CA LYS A 133 10.73 28.03 18.07
C LYS A 133 11.86 27.44 18.91
N TYR A 134 12.42 26.30 18.53
CA TYR A 134 13.55 25.68 19.26
C TYR A 134 14.88 26.42 19.06
N THR A 135 14.91 27.40 18.15
CA THR A 135 16.11 28.12 17.75
C THR A 135 15.91 29.64 17.84
N GLU A 136 14.90 30.10 18.58
CA GLU A 136 14.55 31.53 18.70
C GLU A 136 15.61 32.34 19.46
N ASP A 137 16.25 31.73 20.45
CA ASP A 137 17.30 32.34 21.26
C ASP A 137 18.70 32.27 20.61
N MET A 138 18.83 31.59 19.47
CA MET A 138 20.10 31.47 18.77
C MET A 138 20.39 32.75 17.96
N LEU A 139 21.45 33.46 18.35
CA LEU A 139 21.89 34.71 17.71
C LEU A 139 23.19 34.49 16.93
N ILE A 140 23.27 35.17 15.79
CA ILE A 140 24.48 35.35 14.99
C ILE A 140 24.76 36.86 14.86
N ASP A 141 25.94 37.24 14.38
CA ASP A 141 26.36 38.66 14.34
C ASP A 141 25.38 39.58 13.61
N SER A 142 24.64 39.04 12.62
CA SER A 142 23.64 39.79 11.85
C SER A 142 22.22 39.75 12.43
N GLY A 143 22.02 39.18 13.62
CA GLY A 143 20.71 39.06 14.29
C GLY A 143 20.27 37.60 14.54
N PRO A 144 18.94 37.34 14.64
CA PRO A 144 18.44 35.99 14.93
C PRO A 144 18.77 34.99 13.83
N LEU A 145 19.22 33.80 14.21
CA LEU A 145 19.54 32.69 13.30
C LEU A 145 18.39 32.37 12.34
N ASN A 146 17.15 32.42 12.81
CA ASN A 146 15.95 32.14 12.01
C ASN A 146 15.74 33.12 10.85
N LYS A 147 16.38 34.30 10.90
CA LYS A 147 16.35 35.32 9.84
C LYS A 147 17.55 35.23 8.89
N SER A 148 18.36 34.17 9.00
CA SER A 148 19.52 33.96 8.13
C SER A 148 19.10 33.93 6.66
N ARG A 149 19.87 34.63 5.83
CA ARG A 149 19.68 34.64 4.37
C ARG A 149 20.15 33.31 3.78
N ASN A 150 19.80 33.07 2.52
CA ASN A 150 20.39 31.96 1.77
C ASN A 150 21.92 32.11 1.76
N TRP A 151 22.64 30.99 1.85
CA TRP A 151 24.11 30.87 1.87
C TRP A 151 24.82 31.66 2.98
N GLN A 152 24.11 32.02 4.04
CA GLN A 152 24.72 32.74 5.14
C GLN A 152 25.58 31.80 5.98
N GLU A 153 26.87 32.11 6.09
CA GLU A 153 27.76 31.45 7.04
C GLU A 153 27.31 31.75 8.47
N ILE A 154 27.33 30.74 9.32
CA ILE A 154 27.00 30.86 10.74
C ILE A 154 28.18 30.38 11.60
N PRO A 155 28.34 30.92 12.82
CA PRO A 155 29.41 30.50 13.72
C PRO A 155 29.38 28.99 13.97
N GLN A 156 30.56 28.37 14.03
CA GLN A 156 30.72 26.92 14.18
C GLN A 156 29.93 26.36 15.37
N THR A 157 29.96 27.04 16.51
CA THR A 157 29.22 26.65 17.72
C THR A 157 27.71 26.66 17.52
N ILE A 158 27.17 27.64 16.78
CA ILE A 158 25.74 27.73 16.46
C ILE A 158 25.34 26.64 15.48
N GLY A 159 26.15 26.39 14.45
CA GLY A 159 25.92 25.31 13.48
C GLY A 159 25.91 23.93 14.15
N GLN A 160 26.88 23.65 15.01
CA GLN A 160 26.96 22.40 15.79
C GLN A 160 25.74 22.22 16.71
N ASN A 161 25.33 23.28 17.41
CA ASN A 161 24.16 23.24 18.27
C ASN A 161 22.87 23.00 17.48
N LEU A 162 22.71 23.64 16.32
CA LEU A 162 21.55 23.43 15.45
C LEU A 162 21.48 21.99 14.91
N CYS A 163 22.59 21.46 14.40
CA CYS A 163 22.67 20.06 13.97
C CYS A 163 22.32 19.11 15.12
N SER A 164 22.86 19.33 16.31
CA SER A 164 22.58 18.50 17.49
C SER A 164 21.11 18.55 17.91
N LEU A 165 20.46 19.72 17.84
CA LEU A 165 19.01 19.84 18.09
C LEU A 165 18.19 19.09 17.06
N MET A 166 18.58 19.15 15.79
CA MET A 166 17.89 18.42 14.73
C MET A 166 18.04 16.91 14.91
N ASP A 167 19.22 16.43 15.25
CA ASP A 167 19.48 15.00 15.49
C ASP A 167 18.67 14.49 16.70
N LYS A 168 18.63 15.27 17.79
CA LYS A 168 17.82 14.94 18.96
C LYS A 168 16.33 14.89 18.61
N PHE A 169 15.81 15.90 17.92
CA PHE A 169 14.40 15.94 17.52
C PHE A 169 14.04 14.82 16.54
N TYR A 170 14.95 14.48 15.62
CA TYR A 170 14.80 13.34 14.73
C TYR A 170 14.72 12.02 15.52
N ALA A 171 15.58 11.82 16.52
CA ALA A 171 15.55 10.65 17.39
C ALA A 171 14.25 10.55 18.20
N GLU A 172 13.75 11.67 18.75
CA GLU A 172 12.47 11.74 19.46
C GLU A 172 11.29 11.34 18.55
N LEU A 173 11.27 11.82 17.30
CA LEU A 173 10.24 11.43 16.32
C LEU A 173 10.29 9.93 16.01
N LYS A 174 11.50 9.37 15.91
CA LYS A 174 11.70 7.94 15.66
C LYS A 174 11.20 7.09 16.84
N GLU A 175 11.58 7.45 18.07
CA GLU A 175 11.14 6.75 19.28
C GLU A 175 9.62 6.81 19.46
N LYS A 176 9.01 7.98 19.21
CA LYS A 176 7.55 8.14 19.27
C LYS A 176 6.84 7.25 18.24
N ARG A 177 7.40 7.09 17.04
CA ARG A 177 6.86 6.19 16.01
C ARG A 177 6.98 4.73 16.43
N GLU A 178 8.11 4.34 17.03
CA GLU A 178 8.35 2.98 17.53
C GLU A 178 7.44 2.63 18.72
N MET A 179 7.27 3.55 19.68
CA MET A 179 6.31 3.37 20.79
C MET A 179 4.88 3.23 20.29
N LYS A 180 4.45 4.09 19.36
CA LYS A 180 3.11 3.98 18.77
C LYS A 180 2.90 2.64 18.07
N LEU A 181 3.91 2.16 17.32
CA LEU A 181 3.86 0.85 16.68
C LEU A 181 3.77 -0.28 17.71
N LYS A 182 4.51 -0.19 18.82
CA LYS A 182 4.46 -1.17 19.92
C LYS A 182 3.11 -1.19 20.62
N GLU A 183 2.55 -0.02 20.94
CA GLU A 183 1.21 0.11 21.51
C GLU A 183 0.13 -0.43 20.56
N GLU A 184 0.25 -0.18 19.25
CA GLU A 184 -0.63 -0.75 18.23
C GLU A 184 -0.53 -2.29 18.22
N LEU A 185 0.68 -2.84 18.34
CA LEU A 185 0.92 -4.28 18.39
C LEU A 185 0.36 -4.93 19.67
N GLU A 186 0.52 -4.26 20.82
CA GLU A 186 0.01 -4.74 22.12
C GLU A 186 -1.52 -4.70 22.22
N ARG A 187 -2.18 -3.83 21.43
CA ARG A 187 -3.65 -3.78 21.32
C ARG A 187 -4.24 -4.89 20.45
N ILE A 188 -3.42 -5.61 19.69
CA ILE A 188 -3.89 -6.74 18.90
C ILE A 188 -4.29 -7.84 19.90
N PRO A 189 -5.59 -8.21 19.98
CA PRO A 189 -6.00 -9.29 20.86
C PRO A 189 -5.22 -10.55 20.50
N PRO A 190 -4.92 -11.43 21.48
CA PRO A 190 -4.22 -12.67 21.18
C PRO A 190 -4.94 -13.38 20.04
N PRO A 191 -4.18 -13.93 19.07
CA PRO A 191 -4.79 -14.54 17.92
C PRO A 191 -5.68 -15.70 18.38
N PHE A 192 -6.81 -15.88 17.71
CA PHE A 192 -7.71 -16.99 18.02
C PHE A 192 -6.98 -18.36 17.90
N TYR A 193 -5.93 -18.44 17.08
CA TYR A 193 -5.02 -19.58 16.97
C TYR A 193 -3.56 -19.13 17.09
N ASP A 194 -2.77 -19.79 17.95
CA ASP A 194 -1.32 -19.56 18.08
C ASP A 194 -0.53 -20.66 17.36
N SER A 195 0.16 -20.27 16.28
CA SER A 195 0.96 -21.18 15.44
C SER A 195 2.28 -21.66 16.08
N GLN A 196 2.61 -21.25 17.30
CA GLN A 196 3.78 -21.79 18.03
C GLN A 196 3.57 -23.24 18.49
N GLU A 197 2.34 -23.75 18.44
CA GLU A 197 2.04 -25.19 18.53
C GLU A 197 2.48 -25.86 17.21
N THR A 198 3.61 -26.56 17.26
CA THR A 198 4.31 -27.12 16.10
C THR A 198 3.53 -28.30 15.51
N VAL A 199 2.88 -28.09 14.37
CA VAL A 199 2.30 -29.18 13.57
C VAL A 199 2.44 -28.91 12.06
N SER A 200 2.38 -29.97 11.24
CA SER A 200 2.50 -29.89 9.78
C SER A 200 1.37 -29.07 9.13
N GLY A 201 1.47 -28.74 7.84
CA GLY A 201 0.46 -27.93 7.12
C GLY A 201 -0.96 -28.54 7.14
N ASP A 202 -1.08 -29.84 6.89
CA ASP A 202 -2.36 -30.56 6.95
C ASP A 202 -2.91 -30.66 8.38
N ASP A 203 -2.01 -30.76 9.35
CA ASP A 203 -2.40 -30.76 10.76
C ASP A 203 -2.86 -29.37 11.20
N THR A 204 -2.30 -28.29 10.64
CA THR A 204 -2.69 -26.90 10.95
C THR A 204 -4.17 -26.65 10.61
N TRP A 205 -4.63 -27.08 9.44
CA TRP A 205 -6.05 -26.96 9.07
C TRP A 205 -6.97 -27.74 10.00
N LYS A 206 -6.59 -28.99 10.32
CA LYS A 206 -7.38 -29.82 11.24
C LYS A 206 -7.45 -29.20 12.62
N THR A 207 -6.35 -28.69 13.15
CA THR A 207 -6.30 -28.06 14.48
C THR A 207 -7.20 -26.82 14.54
N ILE A 208 -7.11 -25.91 13.56
CA ILE A 208 -7.95 -24.72 13.54
C ILE A 208 -9.44 -25.11 13.40
N VAL A 209 -9.77 -26.07 12.53
CA VAL A 209 -11.14 -26.55 12.36
C VAL A 209 -11.69 -27.16 13.64
N ASN A 210 -10.92 -28.04 14.31
CA ASN A 210 -11.32 -28.65 15.58
C ASN A 210 -11.53 -27.57 16.64
N LYS A 211 -10.62 -26.58 16.73
CA LYS A 211 -10.75 -25.46 17.67
C LYS A 211 -12.02 -24.63 17.42
N VAL A 212 -12.36 -24.36 16.15
CA VAL A 212 -13.63 -23.69 15.83
C VAL A 212 -14.83 -24.54 16.24
N GLU A 213 -14.77 -25.85 16.01
CA GLU A 213 -15.85 -26.76 16.38
C GLU A 213 -16.07 -26.82 17.91
N GLU A 214 -14.97 -26.87 18.67
CA GLU A 214 -14.95 -26.89 20.14
C GLU A 214 -15.40 -25.56 20.75
N ASP A 215 -14.83 -24.44 20.29
CA ASP A 215 -15.00 -23.13 20.94
C ASP A 215 -16.22 -22.36 20.43
N LEU A 216 -16.60 -22.53 19.15
CA LEU A 216 -17.56 -21.64 18.48
C LEU A 216 -18.85 -22.35 18.06
N GLY A 217 -18.75 -23.58 17.57
CA GLY A 217 -19.91 -24.41 17.22
C GLY A 217 -19.75 -25.22 15.95
N LYS A 218 -20.84 -25.88 15.53
CA LYS A 218 -20.83 -26.88 14.46
C LYS A 218 -20.23 -26.31 13.16
N ILE A 219 -19.28 -27.03 12.57
CA ILE A 219 -18.72 -26.68 11.26
C ILE A 219 -19.74 -26.99 10.16
N ILE A 220 -20.03 -25.98 9.33
CA ILE A 220 -20.88 -26.13 8.14
C ILE A 220 -20.01 -26.48 6.93
N LEU A 221 -18.91 -25.74 6.75
CA LEU A 221 -17.88 -26.02 5.76
C LEU A 221 -16.52 -25.49 6.25
N ALA A 222 -15.45 -26.15 5.83
CA ALA A 222 -14.09 -25.62 5.91
C ALA A 222 -13.35 -25.99 4.62
N CYS A 223 -12.68 -25.02 4.00
CA CYS A 223 -11.99 -25.22 2.73
C CYS A 223 -10.69 -24.40 2.62
N PRO A 224 -9.77 -24.80 1.73
CA PRO A 224 -8.65 -23.96 1.34
C PRO A 224 -9.14 -22.62 0.81
N PHE A 225 -8.37 -21.58 1.07
CA PHE A 225 -8.59 -20.25 0.53
C PHE A 225 -7.38 -19.80 -0.30
N GLY A 226 -7.38 -18.54 -0.73
CA GLY A 226 -6.26 -18.00 -1.49
C GLY A 226 -5.93 -18.83 -2.73
N SER A 227 -4.65 -19.03 -3.02
CA SER A 227 -4.22 -19.70 -4.25
C SER A 227 -4.47 -21.20 -4.32
N GLN A 228 -4.52 -21.87 -3.15
CA GLN A 228 -4.78 -23.31 -3.06
C GLN A 228 -6.19 -23.64 -3.52
N ARG A 229 -7.17 -22.78 -3.16
CA ARG A 229 -8.57 -22.87 -3.59
C ARG A 229 -8.75 -23.04 -5.10
N TYR A 230 -7.89 -22.39 -5.89
CA TYR A 230 -8.03 -22.33 -7.34
C TYR A 230 -7.11 -23.32 -8.09
N ASN A 231 -6.36 -24.18 -7.38
CA ASN A 231 -5.27 -24.99 -7.94
C ASN A 231 -4.14 -24.14 -8.58
N LEU A 232 -3.79 -23.03 -7.93
CA LEU A 232 -2.79 -22.06 -8.41
C LEU A 232 -1.63 -21.88 -7.44
N CYS A 233 -1.50 -22.72 -6.41
CA CYS A 233 -0.41 -22.61 -5.45
C CYS A 233 0.95 -22.90 -6.11
N THR A 234 1.97 -22.23 -5.60
CA THR A 234 3.39 -22.38 -5.92
C THR A 234 4.13 -22.75 -4.63
N PRO A 235 5.40 -23.21 -4.68
CA PRO A 235 6.15 -23.55 -3.47
C PRO A 235 6.23 -22.42 -2.43
N ASP A 236 6.20 -21.16 -2.89
CA ASP A 236 6.23 -19.96 -2.03
C ASP A 236 4.83 -19.52 -1.54
N SER A 237 3.77 -20.27 -1.85
CA SER A 237 2.41 -19.87 -1.48
C SER A 237 2.15 -20.07 0.01
N ASP A 238 1.49 -19.09 0.60
CA ASP A 238 0.90 -19.15 1.91
C ASP A 238 -0.22 -20.19 2.00
N THR A 239 -0.59 -20.49 3.24
CA THR A 239 -1.72 -21.33 3.56
C THR A 239 -2.86 -20.44 4.03
N ASP A 240 -4.01 -20.52 3.37
CA ASP A 240 -5.19 -19.75 3.73
C ASP A 240 -6.35 -20.70 3.98
N MET A 241 -7.22 -20.36 4.93
CA MET A 241 -8.41 -21.15 5.23
C MET A 241 -9.68 -20.30 5.35
N PHE A 242 -10.78 -20.86 4.87
CA PHE A 242 -12.11 -20.27 5.00
C PHE A 242 -13.03 -21.25 5.71
N ILE A 243 -13.64 -20.81 6.81
CA ILE A 243 -14.53 -21.64 7.64
C ILE A 243 -15.87 -20.95 7.79
N VAL A 244 -16.94 -21.73 7.69
CA VAL A 244 -18.28 -21.33 8.14
C VAL A 244 -18.72 -22.25 9.26
N TYR A 245 -19.10 -21.66 10.40
CA TYR A 245 -19.62 -22.38 11.54
C TYR A 245 -21.02 -21.90 11.91
N GLN A 246 -21.81 -22.77 12.52
CA GLN A 246 -23.09 -22.46 13.13
C GLN A 246 -22.89 -22.35 14.64
N ALA A 247 -23.05 -21.13 15.17
CA ALA A 247 -23.15 -20.93 16.61
C ALA A 247 -24.44 -21.55 17.15
N LYS A 248 -24.48 -21.84 18.45
CA LYS A 248 -25.69 -22.34 19.10
C LYS A 248 -26.80 -21.29 19.01
N THR A 249 -28.00 -21.69 18.62
CA THR A 249 -29.15 -20.81 18.42
C THR A 249 -29.50 -20.04 19.69
N LYS A 250 -29.32 -20.67 20.87
CA LYS A 250 -29.54 -20.00 22.16
C LYS A 250 -28.62 -18.79 22.38
N ASP A 251 -27.39 -18.82 21.85
CA ASP A 251 -26.42 -17.74 22.04
C ASP A 251 -26.77 -16.56 21.12
N VAL A 252 -27.27 -16.86 19.91
CA VAL A 252 -27.82 -15.87 18.98
C VAL A 252 -29.05 -15.16 19.55
N LEU A 253 -29.95 -15.89 20.23
CA LEU A 253 -31.15 -15.32 20.85
C LEU A 253 -30.89 -14.73 22.25
N GLY A 254 -29.73 -15.02 22.84
CA GLY A 254 -29.36 -14.61 24.18
C GLY A 254 -28.63 -13.26 24.21
N PHE A 255 -28.14 -12.90 25.39
CA PHE A 255 -27.47 -11.62 25.63
C PHE A 255 -26.01 -11.56 25.14
N ASN A 256 -25.45 -12.68 24.67
CA ASN A 256 -24.07 -12.79 24.22
C ASN A 256 -24.00 -13.40 22.81
N PRO A 257 -24.42 -12.65 21.78
CA PRO A 257 -24.44 -13.15 20.41
C PRO A 257 -23.02 -13.46 19.91
N PRO A 258 -22.86 -14.47 19.05
CA PRO A 258 -21.56 -14.87 18.50
C PRO A 258 -20.95 -13.77 17.63
N LYS A 259 -19.61 -13.74 17.57
CA LYS A 259 -18.90 -12.89 16.61
C LYS A 259 -19.22 -13.35 15.19
N GLN A 260 -19.72 -12.41 14.38
CA GLN A 260 -20.10 -12.65 12.98
C GLN A 260 -18.91 -12.98 12.08
N THR A 261 -17.71 -12.47 12.38
CA THR A 261 -16.48 -12.73 11.62
C THR A 261 -15.28 -12.74 12.55
N ILE A 262 -14.40 -13.73 12.40
CA ILE A 262 -13.12 -13.83 13.09
C ILE A 262 -12.03 -13.96 12.03
N LYS A 263 -10.97 -13.17 12.17
CA LYS A 263 -9.76 -13.21 11.34
C LYS A 263 -8.56 -13.11 12.26
N ASN A 264 -7.45 -13.73 11.88
CA ASN A 264 -6.16 -13.44 12.50
C ASN A 264 -5.56 -12.14 11.97
N SER A 265 -4.57 -11.62 12.70
CA SER A 265 -3.74 -10.52 12.22
C SER A 265 -2.94 -10.96 10.99
N GLU A 266 -2.67 -10.01 10.10
CA GLU A 266 -1.62 -10.16 9.09
C GLU A 266 -0.32 -10.56 9.82
N HIS A 267 0.52 -11.43 9.22
CA HIS A 267 1.78 -12.00 9.77
C HIS A 267 1.73 -13.39 10.43
N GLN A 268 0.61 -14.13 10.37
CA GLN A 268 0.61 -15.55 10.76
C GLN A 268 0.98 -16.48 9.59
N LYS A 269 1.44 -17.70 9.89
CA LYS A 269 1.78 -18.71 8.87
C LYS A 269 0.57 -19.21 8.08
N CYS A 270 -0.61 -19.18 8.69
CA CYS A 270 -1.87 -19.58 8.07
C CYS A 270 -2.90 -18.49 8.30
N ASP A 271 -3.33 -17.78 7.26
CA ASP A 271 -4.41 -16.81 7.36
C ASP A 271 -5.75 -17.54 7.40
N TYR A 272 -6.68 -17.13 8.28
CA TYR A 272 -8.01 -17.72 8.31
C TYR A 272 -9.10 -16.65 8.37
N THR A 273 -10.19 -16.92 7.67
CA THR A 273 -11.45 -16.18 7.79
C THR A 273 -12.54 -17.14 8.23
N ILE A 274 -13.10 -16.89 9.42
CA ILE A 274 -14.17 -17.68 10.00
C ILE A 274 -15.43 -16.81 10.02
N HIS A 275 -16.51 -17.31 9.40
CA HIS A 275 -17.81 -16.66 9.41
C HIS A 275 -18.82 -17.47 10.21
N GLU A 276 -19.61 -16.78 11.01
CA GLU A 276 -20.85 -17.33 11.54
C GLU A 276 -21.84 -17.52 10.37
N ILE A 277 -22.67 -18.56 10.43
CA ILE A 277 -23.54 -18.97 9.32
C ILE A 277 -24.51 -17.88 8.86
N HIS A 278 -24.98 -17.01 9.76
CA HIS A 278 -25.79 -15.85 9.40
C HIS A 278 -25.00 -14.88 8.54
N ARG A 279 -23.79 -14.50 8.97
CA ARG A 279 -22.91 -13.62 8.19
C ARG A 279 -22.58 -14.20 6.83
N PHE A 280 -22.33 -15.51 6.77
CA PHE A 280 -22.10 -16.19 5.50
C PHE A 280 -23.33 -16.12 4.57
N ALA A 281 -24.53 -16.32 5.09
CA ALA A 281 -25.79 -16.19 4.34
C ALA A 281 -26.00 -14.77 3.80
N GLU A 282 -25.75 -13.73 4.62
CA GLU A 282 -25.79 -12.33 4.17
C GLU A 282 -24.83 -12.08 3.00
N LEU A 283 -23.59 -12.58 3.11
CA LEU A 283 -22.57 -12.40 2.11
C LEU A 283 -22.90 -13.15 0.81
N LEU A 284 -23.44 -14.37 0.90
CA LEU A 284 -23.98 -15.11 -0.24
C LEU A 284 -25.10 -14.34 -0.96
N LEU A 285 -26.06 -13.82 -0.19
CA LEU A 285 -27.16 -13.03 -0.75
C LEU A 285 -26.65 -11.75 -1.41
N SER A 286 -25.57 -11.14 -0.92
CA SER A 286 -24.96 -9.95 -1.52
C SER A 286 -24.06 -10.24 -2.74
N GLY A 287 -23.94 -11.51 -3.12
CA GLY A 287 -23.10 -11.97 -4.24
C GLY A 287 -21.60 -11.93 -3.97
N ASP A 288 -21.15 -11.98 -2.71
CA ASP A 288 -19.72 -11.93 -2.38
C ASP A 288 -18.97 -13.12 -3.00
N PRO A 289 -18.00 -12.90 -3.92
CA PRO A 289 -17.31 -13.97 -4.62
C PRO A 289 -16.68 -14.99 -3.68
N ARG A 290 -16.14 -14.55 -2.55
CA ARG A 290 -15.42 -15.44 -1.62
C ARG A 290 -16.35 -16.47 -1.03
N CYS A 291 -17.60 -16.08 -0.75
CA CYS A 291 -18.64 -16.95 -0.22
C CYS A 291 -19.28 -17.79 -1.34
N VAL A 292 -19.68 -17.17 -2.45
CA VAL A 292 -20.37 -17.86 -3.56
C VAL A 292 -19.50 -18.98 -4.13
N GLU A 293 -18.21 -18.72 -4.34
CA GLU A 293 -17.26 -19.70 -4.85
C GLU A 293 -17.16 -20.95 -3.96
N THR A 294 -17.51 -20.90 -2.67
CA THR A 294 -17.42 -22.09 -1.78
C THR A 294 -18.40 -23.16 -2.24
N LEU A 295 -19.53 -22.78 -2.84
CA LEU A 295 -20.57 -23.70 -3.30
C LEU A 295 -20.18 -24.44 -4.59
N PHE A 296 -19.12 -24.01 -5.27
CA PHE A 296 -18.65 -24.57 -6.53
C PHE A 296 -17.31 -25.30 -6.39
N LEU A 297 -16.79 -25.43 -5.17
CA LEU A 297 -15.60 -26.24 -4.92
C LEU A 297 -15.92 -27.73 -5.04
N PRO A 298 -15.02 -28.53 -5.64
CA PRO A 298 -15.09 -29.98 -5.57
C PRO A 298 -15.00 -30.47 -4.11
N THR A 299 -15.70 -31.55 -3.77
CA THR A 299 -15.80 -32.01 -2.38
C THR A 299 -14.46 -32.57 -1.87
N GLU A 300 -13.65 -33.12 -2.77
CA GLU A 300 -12.35 -33.74 -2.50
C GLU A 300 -11.28 -32.77 -2.01
N ILE A 301 -11.44 -31.47 -2.28
CA ILE A 301 -10.52 -30.43 -1.77
C ILE A 301 -11.05 -29.76 -0.49
N MET A 302 -12.26 -30.09 -0.05
CA MET A 302 -12.84 -29.53 1.17
C MET A 302 -12.22 -30.21 2.39
N VAL A 303 -11.90 -29.42 3.42
CA VAL A 303 -11.35 -29.93 4.70
C VAL A 303 -12.47 -30.53 5.56
N ARG A 304 -13.64 -29.87 5.57
CA ARG A 304 -14.88 -30.34 6.19
C ARG A 304 -16.08 -29.89 5.37
N THR A 305 -17.09 -30.76 5.31
CA THR A 305 -18.42 -30.43 4.79
C THR A 305 -19.48 -31.07 5.66
N SER A 306 -20.62 -30.41 5.79
CA SER A 306 -21.81 -30.92 6.49
C SER A 306 -22.90 -31.31 5.50
N THR A 307 -23.86 -32.12 5.93
CA THR A 307 -25.09 -32.40 5.16
C THR A 307 -25.84 -31.12 4.82
N GLU A 308 -25.88 -30.17 5.74
CA GLU A 308 -26.55 -28.89 5.58
C GLU A 308 -25.85 -27.99 4.54
N TRP A 309 -24.54 -28.08 4.40
CA TRP A 309 -23.83 -27.42 3.30
C TRP A 309 -24.15 -28.05 1.94
N GLN A 310 -24.28 -29.38 1.86
CA GLN A 310 -24.67 -30.05 0.62
C GLN A 310 -26.08 -29.62 0.16
N GLU A 311 -27.01 -29.44 1.10
CA GLU A 311 -28.34 -28.86 0.83
C GLU A 311 -28.24 -27.45 0.22
N LEU A 312 -27.42 -26.57 0.81
CA LEU A 312 -27.19 -25.22 0.28
C LEU A 312 -26.54 -25.26 -1.12
N ARG A 313 -25.55 -26.14 -1.30
CA ARG A 313 -24.83 -26.34 -2.57
C ARG A 313 -25.73 -26.83 -3.70
N ALA A 314 -26.80 -27.58 -3.38
CA ALA A 314 -27.77 -28.00 -4.38
C ALA A 314 -28.49 -26.80 -5.03
N GLY A 315 -28.72 -25.72 -4.27
CA GLY A 315 -29.31 -24.47 -4.75
C GLY A 315 -28.31 -23.41 -5.25
N ARG A 316 -27.03 -23.75 -5.42
CA ARG A 316 -25.95 -22.77 -5.70
C ARG A 316 -26.20 -21.83 -6.89
N LYS A 317 -26.99 -22.25 -7.88
CA LYS A 317 -27.33 -21.46 -9.07
C LYS A 317 -28.17 -20.22 -8.73
N HIS A 318 -28.89 -20.20 -7.61
CA HIS A 318 -29.63 -19.01 -7.15
C HIS A 318 -28.71 -17.81 -6.89
N PHE A 319 -27.43 -18.05 -6.61
CA PHE A 319 -26.46 -16.99 -6.31
C PHE A 319 -25.72 -16.46 -7.55
N LEU A 320 -25.90 -17.09 -8.73
CA LEU A 320 -25.31 -16.62 -9.99
C LEU A 320 -26.27 -15.62 -10.68
N ASN A 321 -26.23 -14.38 -10.20
CA ASN A 321 -27.12 -13.30 -10.63
C ASN A 321 -26.34 -11.98 -10.84
N LYS A 322 -27.05 -10.91 -11.24
CA LYS A 322 -26.42 -9.60 -11.52
C LYS A 322 -25.68 -9.00 -10.32
N GLU A 323 -26.13 -9.23 -9.08
CA GLU A 323 -25.39 -8.76 -7.90
C GLU A 323 -24.01 -9.44 -7.79
N CYS A 324 -23.97 -10.76 -8.03
CA CYS A 324 -22.73 -11.54 -8.05
C CYS A 324 -21.78 -11.08 -9.17
N LEU A 325 -22.29 -10.94 -10.41
CA LEU A 325 -21.50 -10.42 -11.53
C LEU A 325 -20.93 -9.03 -11.20
N SER A 326 -21.76 -8.14 -10.68
CA SER A 326 -21.36 -6.78 -10.30
C SER A 326 -20.25 -6.78 -9.24
N LYS A 327 -20.27 -7.71 -8.27
CA LYS A 327 -19.18 -7.84 -7.28
C LYS A 327 -17.86 -8.27 -7.94
N TYR A 328 -17.88 -9.29 -8.80
CA TYR A 328 -16.67 -9.68 -9.53
C TYR A 328 -16.07 -8.52 -10.33
N LEU A 329 -16.90 -7.80 -11.10
CA LEU A 329 -16.44 -6.68 -11.91
C LEU A 329 -15.90 -5.54 -11.05
N ARG A 330 -16.58 -5.17 -9.96
CA ARG A 330 -16.07 -4.14 -9.03
C ARG A 330 -14.74 -4.52 -8.41
N ASP A 331 -14.53 -5.77 -8.03
CA ASP A 331 -13.27 -6.22 -7.44
C ASP A 331 -12.15 -6.26 -8.50
N ALA A 332 -12.46 -6.73 -9.71
CA ALA A 332 -11.52 -6.79 -10.82
C ALA A 332 -11.11 -5.40 -11.32
N GLN A 333 -12.04 -4.45 -11.39
CA GLN A 333 -11.85 -3.11 -11.98
C GLN A 333 -11.57 -2.02 -10.93
N GLY A 334 -11.75 -2.33 -9.65
CA GLY A 334 -11.68 -1.38 -8.55
C GLY A 334 -10.27 -0.93 -8.20
N SER A 335 -10.15 -0.22 -7.06
CA SER A 335 -8.89 0.35 -6.56
C SER A 335 -7.83 -0.68 -6.20
N LYS A 336 -8.19 -1.96 -6.09
CA LYS A 336 -7.29 -3.10 -5.86
C LYS A 336 -7.13 -4.00 -7.10
N GLY A 337 -7.72 -3.63 -8.22
CA GLY A 337 -7.71 -4.37 -9.48
C GLY A 337 -7.08 -3.56 -10.62
N THR A 338 -7.77 -3.45 -11.74
CA THR A 338 -7.27 -2.77 -12.95
C THR A 338 -6.84 -1.32 -12.71
N LYS A 339 -7.54 -0.55 -11.86
CA LYS A 339 -7.11 0.81 -11.49
C LYS A 339 -5.75 0.83 -10.77
N GLN A 340 -5.48 -0.18 -9.94
CA GLN A 340 -4.17 -0.32 -9.29
C GLN A 340 -3.09 -0.69 -10.31
N LEU A 341 -3.40 -1.55 -11.29
CA LEU A 341 -2.48 -1.92 -12.35
C LEU A 341 -2.11 -0.69 -13.20
N GLN A 342 -3.09 0.13 -13.58
CA GLN A 342 -2.86 1.39 -14.31
C GLN A 342 -1.92 2.32 -13.53
N LYS A 343 -2.13 2.47 -12.22
CA LYS A 343 -1.26 3.27 -11.36
C LYS A 343 0.17 2.75 -11.36
N LEU A 344 0.37 1.44 -11.19
CA LEU A 344 1.71 0.83 -11.19
C LEU A 344 2.41 0.98 -12.55
N CYS A 345 1.68 0.89 -13.66
CA CYS A 345 2.23 1.13 -15.00
C CYS A 345 2.67 2.59 -15.17
N ALA A 346 1.89 3.56 -14.68
CA ALA A 346 2.24 4.97 -14.75
C ALA A 346 3.49 5.32 -13.92
N GLU A 347 3.72 4.61 -12.82
CA GLU A 347 4.93 4.74 -11.99
C GLU A 347 6.20 4.17 -12.66
N HIS A 348 6.06 3.35 -13.71
CA HIS A 348 7.18 2.73 -14.42
C HIS A 348 7.04 2.82 -15.96
N PRO A 349 7.26 4.02 -16.56
CA PRO A 349 7.15 4.21 -18.01
C PRO A 349 8.15 3.34 -18.79
N GLY A 350 7.71 2.81 -19.95
CA GLY A 350 8.56 1.98 -20.83
C GLY A 350 8.68 0.50 -20.43
N MET A 351 8.01 0.07 -19.36
CA MET A 351 7.98 -1.33 -18.93
C MET A 351 7.25 -2.21 -19.94
N THR A 352 7.88 -3.32 -20.36
CA THR A 352 7.31 -4.29 -21.31
C THR A 352 6.83 -5.59 -20.65
N LYS A 353 7.32 -5.90 -19.45
CA LYS A 353 7.01 -7.11 -18.67
C LYS A 353 6.50 -6.78 -17.28
N LEU A 354 5.62 -7.61 -16.73
CA LEU A 354 5.10 -7.43 -15.38
C LEU A 354 6.18 -7.64 -14.32
N THR A 355 6.18 -6.82 -13.27
CA THR A 355 6.94 -7.10 -12.05
C THR A 355 6.29 -8.23 -11.24
N LYS A 356 7.02 -8.86 -10.31
CA LYS A 356 6.46 -9.90 -9.40
C LYS A 356 5.19 -9.43 -8.67
N LYS A 357 5.17 -8.18 -8.21
CA LYS A 357 4.00 -7.56 -7.55
C LYS A 357 2.84 -7.42 -8.53
N MET A 358 3.10 -6.99 -9.76
CA MET A 358 2.07 -6.87 -10.80
C MET A 358 1.56 -8.24 -11.24
N CYS A 359 2.41 -9.26 -11.35
CA CYS A 359 1.96 -10.63 -11.61
C CYS A 359 0.96 -11.11 -10.55
N LYS A 360 1.24 -10.86 -9.25
CA LYS A 360 0.31 -11.19 -8.14
C LYS A 360 -1.03 -10.45 -8.30
N LEU A 361 -1.00 -9.20 -8.77
CA LEU A 361 -2.22 -8.42 -9.02
C LEU A 361 -3.00 -8.92 -10.25
N VAL A 362 -2.31 -9.09 -11.39
CA VAL A 362 -2.91 -9.43 -12.68
C VAL A 362 -3.55 -10.81 -12.65
N TYR A 363 -2.91 -11.82 -12.03
CA TYR A 363 -3.55 -13.14 -11.96
C TYR A 363 -4.87 -13.09 -11.16
N VAL A 364 -4.96 -12.24 -10.13
CA VAL A 364 -6.20 -12.06 -9.37
C VAL A 364 -7.27 -11.40 -10.24
N ILE A 365 -6.91 -10.34 -10.99
CA ILE A 365 -7.82 -9.66 -11.92
C ILE A 365 -8.35 -10.65 -12.97
N VAL A 366 -7.46 -11.35 -13.66
CA VAL A 366 -7.81 -12.31 -14.72
C VAL A 366 -8.67 -13.45 -14.15
N ARG A 367 -8.35 -13.97 -12.97
CA ARG A 367 -9.14 -15.01 -12.30
C ARG A 367 -10.56 -14.53 -11.99
N LEU A 368 -10.71 -13.31 -11.46
CA LEU A 368 -12.02 -12.71 -11.19
C LEU A 368 -12.82 -12.55 -12.49
N LEU A 369 -12.18 -12.10 -13.57
CA LEU A 369 -12.83 -11.93 -14.86
C LEU A 369 -13.20 -13.27 -15.53
N GLN A 370 -12.38 -14.32 -15.41
CA GLN A 370 -12.74 -15.67 -15.85
C GLN A 370 -13.99 -16.19 -15.13
N ASN A 371 -14.07 -16.01 -13.81
CA ASN A 371 -15.26 -16.40 -13.05
C ASN A 371 -16.47 -15.52 -13.42
N ALA A 372 -16.29 -14.22 -13.63
CA ALA A 372 -17.33 -13.31 -14.12
C ALA A 372 -17.85 -13.72 -15.51
N ARG A 373 -16.96 -14.17 -16.40
CA ARG A 373 -17.32 -14.74 -17.71
C ARG A 373 -18.22 -15.96 -17.53
N ASN A 374 -17.91 -16.89 -16.61
CA ASN A 374 -18.82 -18.02 -16.36
C ASN A 374 -20.21 -17.55 -15.92
N VAL A 375 -20.31 -16.56 -15.02
CA VAL A 375 -21.60 -15.97 -14.61
C VAL A 375 -22.33 -15.36 -15.81
N ALA A 376 -21.64 -14.58 -16.64
CA ALA A 376 -22.21 -13.94 -17.83
C ALA A 376 -22.73 -14.94 -18.87
N TYR A 377 -22.14 -16.13 -18.92
CA TYR A 377 -22.55 -17.22 -19.81
C TYR A 377 -23.60 -18.16 -19.17
N GLY A 378 -23.96 -17.96 -17.90
CA GLY A 378 -24.86 -18.86 -17.17
C GLY A 378 -24.25 -20.23 -16.83
N GLU A 379 -22.92 -20.31 -16.78
CA GLU A 379 -22.16 -21.51 -16.48
C GLU A 379 -21.88 -21.65 -14.98
N ASP A 380 -21.61 -22.87 -14.53
CA ASP A 380 -21.10 -23.10 -13.17
C ASP A 380 -19.70 -22.48 -13.04
N LEU A 381 -19.42 -21.84 -11.89
CA LEU A 381 -18.12 -21.23 -11.62
C LEU A 381 -17.00 -22.28 -11.63
N GLN A 382 -15.95 -22.03 -12.42
CA GLN A 382 -14.74 -22.86 -12.42
C GLN A 382 -13.77 -22.37 -11.35
N VAL A 383 -14.07 -22.67 -10.08
CA VAL A 383 -13.26 -22.21 -8.94
C VAL A 383 -11.96 -22.98 -8.85
N TYR A 384 -12.03 -24.28 -8.54
CA TYR A 384 -10.86 -25.14 -8.65
C TYR A 384 -10.61 -25.44 -10.13
N ARG A 385 -9.43 -25.10 -10.64
CA ARG A 385 -9.13 -25.26 -12.07
C ARG A 385 -8.37 -26.55 -12.29
N GLU A 386 -8.91 -27.43 -13.12
CA GLU A 386 -8.26 -28.68 -13.48
C GLU A 386 -6.87 -28.46 -14.11
N ASN A 387 -5.98 -29.43 -13.92
CA ASN A 387 -4.65 -29.40 -14.50
C ASN A 387 -4.76 -29.38 -16.03
N GLY A 388 -4.09 -28.42 -16.66
CA GLY A 388 -4.10 -28.25 -18.11
C GLY A 388 -5.31 -27.50 -18.66
N SER A 389 -6.27 -27.04 -17.84
CA SER A 389 -7.36 -26.21 -18.36
C SER A 389 -6.81 -24.88 -18.94
N PRO A 390 -7.37 -24.35 -20.05
CA PRO A 390 -6.85 -23.14 -20.68
C PRO A 390 -6.78 -21.96 -19.72
N ASP A 391 -7.83 -21.76 -18.91
CA ASP A 391 -7.88 -20.71 -17.90
C ASP A 391 -6.78 -20.86 -16.84
N ARG A 392 -6.46 -22.09 -16.40
CA ARG A 392 -5.35 -22.34 -15.47
C ARG A 392 -3.99 -22.04 -16.10
N GLN A 393 -3.78 -22.42 -17.35
CA GLN A 393 -2.52 -22.20 -18.05
C GLN A 393 -2.20 -20.70 -18.12
N VAL A 394 -3.20 -19.87 -18.47
CA VAL A 394 -3.08 -18.41 -18.47
C VAL A 394 -2.71 -17.89 -17.08
N LEU A 395 -3.43 -18.29 -16.04
CA LEU A 395 -3.16 -17.84 -14.67
C LEU A 395 -1.78 -18.25 -14.16
N MET A 396 -1.34 -19.48 -14.45
CA MET A 396 -0.02 -19.98 -14.06
C MET A 396 1.10 -19.29 -14.84
N ALA A 397 0.91 -19.00 -16.13
CA ALA A 397 1.88 -18.24 -16.92
C ALA A 397 2.09 -16.83 -16.35
N ILE A 398 1.00 -16.15 -15.96
CA ILE A 398 1.10 -14.84 -15.28
C ILE A 398 1.85 -14.98 -13.95
N ARG A 399 1.52 -16.01 -13.16
CA ARG A 399 2.06 -16.23 -11.82
C ARG A 399 3.55 -16.56 -11.79
N GLN A 400 4.08 -17.17 -12.85
CA GLN A 400 5.52 -17.52 -12.97
C GLN A 400 6.44 -16.30 -13.07
N GLY A 401 5.91 -15.11 -13.36
CA GLY A 401 6.65 -13.85 -13.19
C GLY A 401 7.33 -13.28 -14.44
N ASP A 402 7.26 -13.95 -15.58
CA ASP A 402 7.85 -13.48 -16.86
C ASP A 402 6.78 -13.22 -17.93
N PHE A 403 5.76 -12.44 -17.57
CA PHE A 403 4.58 -12.25 -18.43
C PHE A 403 4.58 -10.86 -19.10
N PRO A 404 4.36 -10.77 -20.43
CA PRO A 404 4.30 -9.48 -21.14
C PRO A 404 3.14 -8.61 -20.68
N LEU A 405 3.40 -7.33 -20.40
CA LEU A 405 2.39 -6.37 -19.95
C LEU A 405 1.27 -6.20 -20.99
N GLN A 406 1.64 -6.10 -22.28
CA GLN A 406 0.68 -5.97 -23.37
C GLN A 406 -0.26 -7.17 -23.47
N GLN A 407 0.27 -8.38 -23.33
CA GLN A 407 -0.52 -9.62 -23.35
C GLN A 407 -1.50 -9.67 -22.16
N ALA A 408 -1.07 -9.21 -20.97
CA ALA A 408 -1.96 -9.14 -19.81
C ALA A 408 -3.15 -8.21 -20.05
N TRP A 409 -2.91 -7.04 -20.64
CA TRP A 409 -3.97 -6.10 -21.00
C TRP A 409 -4.92 -6.65 -22.04
N GLN A 410 -4.39 -7.33 -23.06
CA GLN A 410 -5.21 -7.96 -24.09
C GLN A 410 -6.17 -8.99 -23.47
N ILE A 411 -5.67 -9.87 -22.59
CA ILE A 411 -6.51 -10.88 -21.91
C ILE A 411 -7.60 -10.21 -21.06
N ILE A 412 -7.25 -9.16 -20.32
CA ILE A 412 -8.22 -8.41 -19.49
C ILE A 412 -9.31 -7.81 -20.39
N GLN A 413 -8.94 -7.13 -21.47
CA GLN A 413 -9.88 -6.48 -22.39
C GLN A 413 -10.78 -7.49 -23.12
N GLU A 414 -10.22 -8.61 -23.56
CA GLU A 414 -10.99 -9.69 -24.19
C GLU A 414 -12.05 -10.24 -23.23
N LEU A 415 -11.66 -10.53 -21.97
CA LEU A 415 -12.61 -11.00 -20.95
C LEU A 415 -13.68 -9.96 -20.63
N GLU A 416 -13.30 -8.69 -20.45
CA GLU A 416 -14.26 -7.61 -20.19
C GLU A 416 -15.26 -7.44 -21.34
N THR A 417 -14.80 -7.53 -22.59
CA THR A 417 -15.65 -7.41 -23.78
C THR A 417 -16.71 -8.52 -23.81
N VAL A 418 -16.29 -9.79 -23.68
CA VAL A 418 -17.24 -10.91 -23.73
C VAL A 418 -18.22 -10.94 -22.55
N ILE A 419 -17.82 -10.41 -21.39
CA ILE A 419 -18.72 -10.22 -20.25
C ILE A 419 -19.74 -9.13 -20.56
N GLN A 420 -19.27 -7.98 -21.06
CA GLN A 420 -20.12 -6.82 -21.33
C GLN A 420 -21.22 -7.14 -22.33
N GLU A 421 -20.92 -7.92 -23.37
CA GLU A 421 -21.89 -8.38 -24.39
C GLU A 421 -23.03 -9.23 -23.82
N ARG A 422 -22.86 -9.79 -22.62
CA ARG A 422 -23.80 -10.73 -22.00
C ARG A 422 -24.33 -10.29 -20.65
N THR A 423 -23.90 -9.16 -20.12
CA THR A 423 -24.35 -8.62 -18.83
C THR A 423 -25.88 -8.55 -18.73
N ASP A 424 -26.55 -8.17 -19.81
CA ASP A 424 -28.01 -8.05 -19.83
C ASP A 424 -28.75 -9.40 -19.80
N LEU A 425 -28.06 -10.50 -20.15
CA LEU A 425 -28.60 -11.87 -20.12
C LEU A 425 -28.51 -12.50 -18.73
N VAL A 426 -27.72 -11.92 -17.82
CA VAL A 426 -27.57 -12.44 -16.46
C VAL A 426 -28.86 -12.20 -15.68
N PRO A 427 -29.41 -13.21 -14.97
CA PRO A 427 -30.66 -13.05 -14.24
C PRO A 427 -30.52 -12.05 -13.10
N GLU A 428 -31.60 -11.30 -12.85
CA GLU A 428 -31.74 -10.52 -11.63
C GLU A 428 -31.82 -11.45 -10.41
N LYS A 429 -31.49 -10.92 -9.24
CA LYS A 429 -31.70 -11.64 -7.99
C LYS A 429 -33.20 -11.84 -7.76
N THR A 430 -33.61 -13.09 -7.59
CA THR A 430 -35.01 -13.47 -7.40
C THR A 430 -35.39 -13.51 -5.93
N LYS A 431 -36.70 -13.43 -5.64
CA LYS A 431 -37.23 -13.70 -4.29
C LYS A 431 -36.92 -15.13 -3.84
N ASP A 432 -37.00 -16.09 -4.76
CA ASP A 432 -36.66 -17.50 -4.51
C ASP A 432 -35.23 -17.67 -3.95
N CYS A 433 -34.26 -16.86 -4.39
CA CYS A 433 -32.91 -16.88 -3.85
C CYS A 433 -32.88 -16.50 -2.35
N VAL A 434 -33.67 -15.49 -1.97
CA VAL A 434 -33.79 -15.04 -0.58
C VAL A 434 -34.54 -16.08 0.24
N GLU A 435 -35.70 -16.53 -0.22
CA GLU A 435 -36.54 -17.51 0.47
C GLU A 435 -35.83 -18.86 0.65
N PHE A 436 -35.09 -19.33 -0.36
CA PHE A 436 -34.24 -20.53 -0.28
C PHE A 436 -33.19 -20.39 0.82
N THR A 437 -32.47 -19.27 0.84
CA THR A 437 -31.39 -19.03 1.81
C THR A 437 -31.92 -18.86 3.24
N GLU A 438 -33.04 -18.15 3.39
CA GLU A 438 -33.70 -17.95 4.67
C GLU A 438 -34.27 -19.27 5.22
N SER A 439 -34.97 -20.05 4.38
CA SER A 439 -35.48 -21.37 4.76
C SER A 439 -34.37 -22.30 5.22
N TRP A 440 -33.26 -22.34 4.48
CA TRP A 440 -32.07 -23.10 4.85
C TRP A 440 -31.54 -22.66 6.23
N LEU A 441 -31.32 -21.36 6.44
CA LEU A 441 -30.80 -20.84 7.70
C LEU A 441 -31.74 -21.13 8.88
N LEU A 442 -33.04 -20.87 8.72
CA LEU A 442 -34.03 -21.09 9.78
C LEU A 442 -34.18 -22.57 10.14
N LYS A 443 -34.14 -23.48 9.15
CA LYS A 443 -34.14 -24.93 9.39
C LYS A 443 -32.97 -25.35 10.30
N LEU A 444 -31.77 -24.82 10.03
CA LEU A 444 -30.58 -25.11 10.84
C LEU A 444 -30.72 -24.59 12.27
N ARG A 445 -31.21 -23.36 12.43
CA ARG A 445 -31.41 -22.75 13.74
C ARG A 445 -32.47 -23.49 14.56
N HIS A 446 -33.59 -23.84 13.93
CA HIS A 446 -34.68 -24.55 14.57
C HIS A 446 -34.24 -25.93 15.06
N LYS A 447 -33.53 -26.71 14.22
CA LYS A 447 -33.00 -28.03 14.60
C LYS A 447 -32.04 -27.95 15.79
N ASP A 448 -31.14 -26.97 15.79
CA ASP A 448 -30.21 -26.76 16.90
C ASP A 448 -30.94 -26.34 18.19
N PHE A 449 -31.92 -25.45 18.09
CA PHE A 449 -32.71 -24.99 19.24
C PHE A 449 -33.51 -26.13 19.89
N LEU A 450 -34.15 -26.98 19.10
CA LEU A 450 -34.87 -28.15 19.62
C LEU A 450 -33.96 -29.12 20.37
N THR A 451 -32.73 -29.30 19.89
CA THR A 451 -31.73 -30.16 20.56
C THR A 451 -31.38 -29.60 21.95
N TYR A 452 -31.29 -28.28 22.07
CA TYR A 452 -31.09 -27.60 23.35
C TYR A 452 -32.30 -27.76 24.28
N SER A 453 -33.52 -27.54 23.80
CA SER A 453 -34.74 -27.61 24.62
C SER A 453 -35.04 -29.00 25.19
N VAL A 454 -34.50 -30.07 24.59
CA VAL A 454 -34.64 -31.45 25.12
C VAL A 454 -33.56 -31.77 26.18
N SER A 455 -32.48 -31.00 26.21
CA SER A 455 -31.34 -31.19 27.12
C SER A 455 -31.45 -30.36 28.41
N VAL A 456 -32.44 -29.46 28.48
CA VAL A 456 -32.81 -28.65 29.65
C VAL A 456 -34.09 -29.23 30.24
#